data_AF-K0B285-F1
#
_entry.id   AF-K0B285-F1
#
_cell.length_a   1.000
_cell.length_b   1.000
_cell.length_c   1.000
_cell.angle_alpha   90.00
_cell.angle_beta   90.00
_cell.angle_gamma   90.00
#
_symmetry.space_group_name_H-M   'P 1'
#
loop_
_entity.id
_entity.type
_entity.pdbx_description
1 polymer ?
#
loop_
_entity_poly.entity_id
_entity_poly.type
_entity_poly.pdbx_seq_one_letter_code
_entity_poly.pdbx_strand_id
1 'polypeptide(L)'
;MTGGDILNKKINQIINKLKGARFVHNGRSIEEGIDCLGFLILFYKEFGVELPSDDGQYVDKEWYLEDPDRYVRGIKNLGYKEVSLEELKPLDLIYFVINHDVITHTGIKLNDNFLFI
;
A
#
# COMPACT_ATOMS: atom_id res chain seq x y z
N MET A 1 18.04 17.20 -14.72
CA MET A 1 17.22 16.32 -13.87
C MET A 1 16.97 15.03 -14.64
N THR A 2 17.36 13.90 -14.06
CA THR A 2 17.11 12.57 -14.62
C THR A 2 15.64 12.17 -14.44
N GLY A 3 15.19 11.10 -15.11
CA GLY A 3 13.85 10.54 -14.88
C GLY A 3 13.65 10.08 -13.42
N GLY A 4 14.70 9.58 -12.77
CA GLY A 4 14.69 9.20 -11.36
C GLY A 4 14.45 10.38 -10.41
N ASP A 5 15.06 11.54 -10.70
CA ASP A 5 14.87 12.76 -9.89
C ASP A 5 13.42 13.25 -9.93
N ILE A 6 12.79 13.18 -11.11
CA ILE A 6 11.39 13.58 -11.30
C ILE A 6 10.46 12.65 -10.51
N LEU A 7 10.69 11.34 -10.61
CA LEU A 7 9.92 10.34 -9.88
C LEU A 7 10.03 10.54 -8.36
N ASN A 8 11.25 10.68 -7.83
CA ASN A 8 11.48 10.94 -6.41
C ASN A 8 10.77 12.21 -5.92
N LYS A 9 10.80 13.28 -6.71
CA LYS A 9 10.10 14.51 -6.39
C LYS A 9 8.59 14.30 -6.30
N LYS A 10 8.00 13.57 -7.26
CA LYS A 10 6.57 13.24 -7.26
C LYS A 10 6.19 12.37 -6.06
N ILE A 11 6.96 11.31 -5.77
CA ILE A 11 6.75 10.45 -4.60
C ILE A 11 6.75 11.30 -3.32
N ASN A 12 7.75 12.16 -3.12
CA ASN A 12 7.84 13.02 -1.94
C ASN A 12 6.68 14.02 -1.84
N GLN A 13 6.19 14.55 -2.96
CA GLN A 13 5.01 15.42 -2.97
C GLN A 13 3.76 14.67 -2.49
N ILE A 14 3.55 13.43 -2.96
CA ILE A 14 2.42 12.59 -2.57
C ILE A 14 2.54 12.20 -1.09
N ILE A 15 3.72 11.75 -0.65
CA ILE A 15 3.95 11.41 0.76
C ILE A 15 3.67 12.62 1.65
N ASN A 16 4.15 13.81 1.30
CA ASN A 16 3.89 15.03 2.08
C ASN A 16 2.42 15.43 2.11
N LYS A 17 1.65 15.15 1.05
CA LYS A 17 0.19 15.37 1.02
C LYS A 17 -0.54 14.42 1.96
N LEU A 18 -0.11 13.16 2.04
CA LEU A 18 -0.71 12.12 2.90
C LEU A 18 -0.18 12.16 4.33
N LYS A 19 0.99 12.77 4.55
CA LYS A 19 1.65 12.87 5.85
C LYS A 19 0.78 13.67 6.83
N GLY A 20 0.52 13.08 7.98
CA GLY A 20 -0.31 13.69 9.02
C GLY A 20 -1.80 13.42 8.88
N ALA A 21 -2.23 12.64 7.87
CA ALA A 21 -3.58 12.09 7.84
C ALA A 21 -3.83 11.26 9.11
N ARG A 22 -5.02 11.41 9.69
CA ARG A 22 -5.42 10.66 10.89
C ARG A 22 -5.55 9.18 10.53
N PHE A 23 -5.01 8.30 11.37
CA PHE A 23 -5.24 6.87 11.20
C PHE A 23 -6.69 6.52 11.54
N VAL A 24 -7.41 5.94 10.58
CA VAL A 24 -8.79 5.44 10.76
C VAL A 24 -8.94 4.12 10.05
N HIS A 25 -9.35 3.08 10.80
CA HIS A 25 -9.64 1.75 10.27
C HIS A 25 -10.71 1.82 9.17
N ASN A 26 -10.45 1.21 8.01
CA ASN A 26 -11.26 1.35 6.79
C ASN A 26 -11.37 2.78 6.22
N GLY A 27 -10.50 3.68 6.64
CA GLY A 27 -10.45 5.04 6.13
C GLY A 27 -9.96 5.11 4.69
N ARG A 28 -10.62 5.93 3.84
CA ARG A 28 -10.34 6.03 2.39
C ARG A 28 -10.20 7.49 1.91
N SER A 29 -10.17 8.46 2.81
CA SER A 29 -10.06 9.89 2.50
C SER A 29 -9.12 10.59 3.49
N ILE A 30 -8.47 11.68 3.08
CA ILE A 30 -7.55 12.42 3.97
C ILE A 30 -8.35 13.10 5.09
N GLU A 31 -9.53 13.59 4.75
CA GLU A 31 -10.42 14.36 5.61
C GLU A 31 -10.97 13.52 6.78
N GLU A 32 -11.40 12.29 6.49
CA GLU A 32 -11.94 11.39 7.51
C GLU A 32 -10.83 10.62 8.22
N GLY A 33 -9.75 10.32 7.49
CA GLY A 33 -8.62 9.51 7.91
C GLY A 33 -8.45 8.28 7.03
N ILE A 34 -7.27 7.66 7.11
CA ILE A 34 -6.87 6.51 6.28
C ILE A 34 -6.24 5.41 7.14
N ASP A 35 -6.35 4.17 6.67
CA ASP A 35 -5.51 3.06 7.13
C ASP A 35 -4.41 2.76 6.09
N CYS A 36 -3.68 1.65 6.28
CA CYS A 36 -2.62 1.24 5.36
C CYS A 36 -3.13 1.02 3.93
N LEU A 37 -4.32 0.42 3.75
CA LEU A 37 -4.92 0.21 2.43
C LEU A 37 -5.41 1.52 1.81
N GLY A 38 -6.03 2.38 2.61
CA GLY A 38 -6.44 3.73 2.21
C GLY A 38 -5.26 4.56 1.72
N PHE A 39 -4.11 4.47 2.39
CA PHE A 39 -2.88 5.08 1.91
C PHE A 39 -2.47 4.56 0.53
N LEU A 40 -2.43 3.23 0.33
CA LEU A 40 -2.07 2.64 -0.97
C LEU A 40 -3.01 3.12 -2.09
N ILE A 41 -4.32 3.09 -1.85
CA ILE A 41 -5.33 3.53 -2.83
C ILE A 41 -5.07 4.97 -3.24
N LEU A 42 -4.92 5.88 -2.26
CA LEU A 42 -4.68 7.29 -2.54
C LEU A 42 -3.32 7.52 -3.22
N PHE A 43 -2.29 6.78 -2.81
CA PHE A 43 -0.95 6.89 -3.39
C PHE A 43 -0.93 6.45 -4.86
N TYR A 44 -1.43 5.26 -5.16
CA TYR A 44 -1.43 4.71 -6.53
C TYR A 44 -2.37 5.48 -7.46
N LYS A 45 -3.44 6.07 -6.93
CA LYS A 45 -4.32 6.96 -7.69
C LYS A 45 -3.60 8.18 -8.26
N GLU A 46 -2.60 8.72 -7.56
CA GLU A 46 -1.76 9.82 -8.06
C GLU A 46 -0.87 9.40 -9.25
N PHE A 47 -0.72 8.09 -9.48
CA PHE A 47 -0.07 7.50 -10.65
C PHE A 47 -1.08 6.95 -11.69
N GLY A 48 -2.38 7.17 -11.49
CA GLY A 48 -3.43 6.69 -12.39
C GLY A 48 -3.76 5.20 -12.25
N VAL A 49 -3.34 4.57 -11.15
CA VAL A 49 -3.65 3.18 -10.83
C VAL A 49 -4.77 3.15 -9.79
N GLU A 50 -5.88 2.51 -10.11
CA GLU A 50 -7.02 2.36 -9.21
C GLU A 50 -6.96 1.01 -8.50
N LEU A 51 -6.98 1.04 -7.17
CA LEU A 51 -7.04 -0.14 -6.32
C LEU A 51 -8.43 -0.23 -5.66
N PRO A 52 -8.97 -1.44 -5.45
CA PRO A 52 -10.24 -1.62 -4.77
C PRO A 52 -10.15 -1.22 -3.28
N SER A 53 -11.27 -0.75 -2.71
CA SER A 53 -11.36 -0.34 -1.30
C SER A 53 -11.34 -1.51 -0.32
N ASP A 54 -11.69 -2.70 -0.79
CA ASP A 54 -11.89 -3.93 -0.04
C ASP A 54 -12.01 -5.11 -1.02
N ASP A 55 -12.26 -6.31 -0.51
CA ASP A 55 -12.50 -7.54 -1.27
C ASP A 55 -14.01 -7.85 -1.45
N GLY A 56 -14.86 -6.83 -1.35
CA GLY A 56 -16.31 -6.92 -1.37
C GLY A 56 -16.94 -7.18 0.01
N GLN A 57 -16.13 -7.27 1.07
CA GLN A 57 -16.58 -7.52 2.44
C GLN A 57 -15.99 -6.50 3.42
N TYR A 58 -16.69 -6.25 4.53
CA TYR A 58 -16.15 -5.42 5.62
C TYR A 58 -14.84 -6.03 6.15
N VAL A 59 -13.80 -5.19 6.29
CA VAL A 59 -12.54 -5.61 6.90
C VAL A 59 -12.65 -5.34 8.39
N ASP A 60 -12.85 -6.39 9.19
CA ASP A 60 -12.83 -6.26 10.66
C ASP A 60 -11.43 -5.86 11.16
N LYS A 61 -11.24 -5.49 12.42
CA LYS A 61 -9.89 -5.21 12.97
C LYS A 61 -9.07 -6.48 13.18
N GLU A 62 -9.73 -7.59 13.48
CA GLU A 62 -9.10 -8.87 13.79
C GLU A 62 -9.23 -9.87 12.63
N TRP A 63 -9.48 -9.38 11.42
CA TRP A 63 -9.66 -10.18 10.20
C TRP A 63 -8.56 -11.23 10.01
N TYR A 64 -7.33 -10.93 10.42
CA TYR A 64 -6.16 -11.78 10.27
C TYR A 64 -6.14 -12.99 11.21
N LEU A 65 -6.95 -13.00 12.27
CA LEU A 65 -7.14 -14.17 13.14
C LEU A 65 -8.05 -15.21 12.48
N GLU A 66 -9.08 -14.73 11.77
CA GLU A 66 -10.08 -15.58 11.11
C GLU A 66 -9.63 -16.02 9.71
N ASP A 67 -8.98 -15.12 8.96
CA ASP A 67 -8.52 -15.36 7.59
C ASP A 67 -7.17 -14.67 7.33
N PRO A 68 -6.06 -15.31 7.77
CA PRO A 68 -4.70 -14.79 7.59
C PRO A 68 -4.34 -14.50 6.13
N ASP A 69 -4.89 -15.26 5.19
CA ASP A 69 -4.58 -15.18 3.77
C ASP A 69 -5.39 -14.10 3.03
N ARG A 70 -6.41 -13.50 3.68
CA ARG A 70 -7.32 -12.54 3.07
C ARG A 70 -6.60 -11.43 2.31
N TYR A 71 -5.58 -10.87 2.94
CA TYR A 71 -4.85 -9.75 2.39
C TYR A 71 -4.01 -10.12 1.16
N VAL A 72 -3.23 -11.19 1.24
CA VAL A 72 -2.41 -11.67 0.12
C VAL A 72 -3.29 -12.10 -1.04
N ARG A 73 -4.40 -12.79 -0.75
CA ARG A 73 -5.38 -13.18 -1.77
C ARG A 73 -5.98 -11.96 -2.45
N GLY A 74 -6.30 -10.90 -1.70
CA GLY A 74 -6.73 -9.62 -2.24
C GLY A 74 -5.72 -9.01 -3.21
N ILE A 75 -4.44 -8.97 -2.84
CA ILE A 75 -3.35 -8.48 -3.70
C ILE A 75 -3.21 -9.34 -4.97
N LYS A 76 -3.21 -10.67 -4.84
CA LYS A 76 -3.09 -11.59 -5.98
C LYS A 76 -4.26 -11.47 -6.95
N ASN A 77 -5.46 -11.21 -6.44
CA ASN A 77 -6.66 -11.00 -7.25
C ASN A 77 -6.63 -9.71 -8.08
N LEU A 78 -5.69 -8.79 -7.83
CA LEU A 78 -5.49 -7.62 -8.70
C LEU A 78 -4.94 -8.02 -10.09
N GLY A 79 -4.40 -9.23 -10.25
CA GLY A 79 -3.91 -9.73 -11.53
C GLY A 79 -2.59 -9.11 -12.00
N TYR A 80 -1.88 -8.39 -11.13
CA TYR A 80 -0.54 -7.88 -11.43
C TYR A 80 0.51 -9.00 -11.39
N LYS A 81 1.61 -8.80 -12.11
CA LYS A 81 2.75 -9.73 -12.13
C LYS A 81 3.33 -9.83 -10.71
N GLU A 82 3.51 -11.06 -10.20
CA GLU A 82 4.35 -11.30 -9.02
C GLU A 82 5.82 -11.04 -9.37
N VAL A 83 6.50 -10.25 -8.54
CA VAL A 83 7.88 -9.80 -8.76
C VAL A 83 8.77 -10.40 -7.67
N SER A 84 9.90 -10.98 -8.06
CA SER A 84 10.91 -11.48 -7.12
C SER A 84 11.67 -10.33 -6.46
N LEU A 85 12.33 -10.59 -5.32
CA LEU A 85 13.09 -9.56 -4.59
C LEU A 85 14.21 -8.94 -5.46
N GLU A 86 14.81 -9.76 -6.32
CA GLU A 86 15.89 -9.37 -7.23
C GLU A 86 15.39 -8.50 -8.40
N GLU A 87 14.10 -8.55 -8.70
CA GLU A 87 13.46 -7.80 -9.78
C GLU A 87 12.76 -6.52 -9.29
N LEU A 88 12.75 -6.24 -7.98
CA LEU A 88 12.03 -5.12 -7.39
C LEU A 88 12.44 -3.77 -8.01
N LYS A 89 11.43 -3.02 -8.41
CA LYS A 89 11.55 -1.69 -9.01
C LYS A 89 10.83 -0.64 -8.15
N PRO A 90 11.20 0.64 -8.30
CA PRO A 90 10.47 1.72 -7.66
C PRO A 90 8.97 1.66 -8.00
N LEU A 91 8.14 1.90 -7.00
CA LEU A 91 6.68 1.80 -7.01
C LEU A 91 6.10 0.38 -6.93
N ASP A 92 6.93 -0.67 -6.89
CA ASP A 92 6.42 -2.02 -6.63
C ASP A 92 5.84 -2.10 -5.20
N LEU A 93 4.66 -2.74 -5.09
CA LEU A 93 4.01 -3.03 -3.83
C LEU A 93 4.75 -4.20 -3.16
N ILE A 94 5.12 -4.01 -1.91
CA ILE A 94 5.69 -5.07 -1.07
C ILE A 94 4.83 -5.27 0.16
N TYR A 95 4.90 -6.47 0.74
CA TYR A 95 4.14 -6.82 1.92
C TYR A 95 5.03 -7.52 2.94
N PHE A 96 4.67 -7.35 4.22
CA PHE A 96 5.49 -7.77 5.34
C PHE A 96 4.72 -8.70 6.26
N VAL A 97 5.42 -9.74 6.71
CA VAL A 97 5.07 -10.49 7.90
C VAL A 97 5.73 -9.80 9.08
N ILE A 98 4.92 -9.28 10.01
CA ILE A 98 5.45 -8.63 11.24
C ILE A 98 5.17 -9.48 12.47
N ASN A 99 3.96 -10.03 12.57
CA ASN A 99 3.50 -10.72 13.77
C ASN A 99 2.62 -11.91 13.40
N HIS A 100 2.62 -12.94 14.25
CA HIS A 100 1.83 -14.18 14.09
C HIS A 100 2.04 -14.94 12.77
N ASP A 101 3.16 -14.72 12.08
CA ASP A 101 3.41 -15.27 10.73
C ASP A 101 2.36 -14.88 9.67
N VAL A 102 1.61 -13.78 9.92
CA VAL A 102 0.58 -13.26 9.00
C VAL A 102 1.02 -11.97 8.32
N ILE A 103 0.74 -11.87 7.02
CA ILE A 103 0.98 -10.66 6.23
C ILE A 103 -0.11 -9.64 6.56
N THR A 104 0.25 -8.62 7.33
CA THR A 104 -0.71 -7.60 7.82
C THR A 104 -0.34 -6.18 7.41
N HIS A 105 0.85 -5.97 6.84
CA HIS A 105 1.37 -4.65 6.49
C HIS A 105 1.94 -4.64 5.08
N THR A 106 2.00 -3.44 4.52
CA THR A 106 2.53 -3.17 3.18
C THR A 106 3.50 -2.02 3.17
N GLY A 107 4.30 -2.02 2.13
CA GLY A 107 5.12 -0.88 1.79
C GLY A 107 5.22 -0.70 0.29
N ILE A 108 5.92 0.36 -0.08
CA ILE A 108 6.20 0.69 -1.47
C ILE A 108 7.71 0.73 -1.63
N LYS A 109 8.24 0.01 -2.62
CA LYS A 109 9.65 0.12 -2.99
C LYS A 109 9.91 1.53 -3.50
N LEU A 110 10.81 2.25 -2.83
CA LEU A 110 11.37 3.50 -3.34
C LEU A 110 12.68 3.18 -4.06
N ASN A 111 13.37 4.17 -4.66
CA ASN A 111 14.65 3.93 -5.33
C ASN A 111 15.66 3.20 -4.42
N ASP A 112 16.05 3.82 -3.30
CA ASP A 112 17.10 3.27 -2.43
C ASP A 112 16.58 2.65 -1.13
N ASN A 113 15.28 2.77 -0.85
CA ASN A 113 14.66 2.38 0.43
C ASN A 113 13.24 1.83 0.22
N PHE A 114 12.53 1.59 1.33
CA PHE A 114 11.13 1.21 1.36
C PHE A 114 10.34 2.24 2.17
N LEU A 115 9.16 2.60 1.68
CA LEU A 115 8.17 3.28 2.50
C LEU A 115 7.34 2.23 3.22
N PHE A 116 7.45 2.21 4.55
CA PHE A 116 6.62 1.37 5.41
C PHE A 116 5.37 2.14 5.81
N ILE A 117 4.20 1.49 5.74
CA ILE A 117 2.88 2.13 5.93
C ILE A 117 2.11 1.36 6.99
#